data_AF-A0AAP0KCE4-F1
#
_entry.id   AF-A0AAP0KCE4-F1
#
_cell.length_a   1.000
_cell.length_b   1.000
_cell.length_c   1.000
_cell.angle_alpha   90.00
_cell.angle_beta   90.00
_cell.angle_gamma   90.00
#
_symmetry.space_group_name_H-M   'P 1'
#
loop_
_entity.id
_entity.type
_entity.pdbx_description
1 polymer ?
#
loop_
_entity_poly.entity_id
_entity_poly.type
_entity_poly.pdbx_seq_one_letter_code
_entity_poly.pdbx_strand_id
1 'polypeptide(L)'
;MLIGLGGLSAGLSALDNDRPATAVPIQAPDLTQCVDTTDPLVINCCPPIQTSIPFQPPSSSSPIRLRPAAHLVGAYYISKYTRAVQLMKQLPDSDPRNFMQQANVHCAYCNGAYEQFGITPRTDIQVHASWLFFPWHRLYIYFYERILGSLIGDDTFALPFWNFDAPDGMRMPSMYAANPATSSIYDSLRDAHHQPPKLMDLNFNGTDPNIPIPDSQLIQNNLSTMHRQVANFLFFFGKREVRAGMTMGSMSRALEVTPGL
;
A
#
# COMPACT_ATOMS: atom_id res chain seq x y z
N MET A 1 -12.88 -1.08 -6.52
CA MET A 1 -12.24 -0.44 -5.35
C MET A 1 -12.71 -1.19 -4.11
N LEU A 2 -11.82 -1.59 -3.20
CA LEU A 2 -12.27 -2.13 -1.91
C LEU A 2 -12.70 -0.96 -1.03
N ILE A 3 -13.84 -1.13 -0.37
CA ILE A 3 -14.52 -0.11 0.42
C ILE A 3 -14.68 -0.56 1.89
N GLY A 4 -14.27 -1.79 2.22
CA GLY A 4 -14.38 -2.30 3.59
C GLY A 4 -13.58 -3.57 3.87
N LEU A 5 -13.04 -3.67 5.07
CA LEU A 5 -12.54 -4.91 5.69
C LEU A 5 -13.65 -5.49 6.60
N GLY A 6 -14.79 -5.84 6.00
CA GLY A 6 -15.91 -6.48 6.69
C GLY A 6 -15.95 -7.97 6.38
N GLY A 7 -15.16 -8.77 7.10
CA GLY A 7 -15.31 -10.22 7.09
C GLY A 7 -16.22 -10.65 8.23
N LEU A 8 -17.45 -11.06 7.94
CA LEU A 8 -18.23 -11.88 8.87
C LEU A 8 -17.55 -13.25 8.97
N SER A 9 -16.60 -13.39 9.89
CA SER A 9 -16.14 -14.70 10.34
C SER A 9 -17.25 -15.29 11.21
N ALA A 10 -18.25 -15.91 10.59
CA ALA A 10 -19.12 -16.84 11.29
C ALA A 10 -18.29 -18.08 11.63
N GLY A 11 -17.62 -18.05 12.78
CA GLY A 11 -16.90 -19.20 13.31
C GLY A 11 -17.90 -20.25 13.79
N LEU A 12 -17.91 -21.41 13.15
CA LEU A 12 -18.38 -22.65 13.79
C LEU A 12 -17.32 -23.08 14.81
N SER A 13 -17.30 -22.46 15.98
CA SER A 13 -16.61 -22.98 17.16
C SER A 13 -17.64 -23.76 17.98
N ALA A 14 -17.82 -25.03 17.62
CA ALA A 14 -18.36 -25.99 18.56
C ALA A 14 -17.19 -26.52 19.38
N LEU A 15 -17.34 -26.42 20.71
CA LEU A 15 -16.50 -27.01 21.75
C LEU A 15 -15.24 -26.23 22.17
N ASP A 16 -15.41 -25.08 22.83
CA ASP A 16 -14.75 -24.90 24.13
C ASP A 16 -15.50 -23.86 24.97
N ASN A 17 -15.80 -24.21 26.21
CA ASN A 17 -16.79 -23.52 27.04
C ASN A 17 -16.11 -22.68 28.12
N ASP A 18 -15.12 -21.86 27.74
CA ASP A 18 -14.49 -20.92 28.67
C ASP A 18 -14.03 -19.63 27.96
N ARG A 19 -14.69 -18.53 28.36
CA ARG A 19 -14.54 -17.12 27.91
C ARG A 19 -15.13 -16.84 26.52
N PRO A 20 -16.23 -16.08 26.42
CA PRO A 20 -16.62 -15.53 25.12
C PRO A 20 -15.52 -14.58 24.66
N ALA A 21 -14.73 -15.00 23.67
CA ALA A 21 -13.83 -14.12 22.97
C ALA A 21 -14.69 -13.15 22.12
N THR A 22 -15.15 -12.07 22.73
CA THR A 22 -15.82 -10.98 22.00
C THR A 22 -14.78 -10.30 21.12
N ALA A 23 -14.76 -10.67 19.84
CA ALA A 23 -14.04 -9.93 18.82
C ALA A 23 -14.78 -8.61 18.56
N VAL A 24 -14.08 -7.48 18.73
CA VAL A 24 -14.58 -6.15 18.38
C VAL A 24 -13.72 -5.60 17.24
N PRO A 25 -13.87 -6.12 16.01
CA PRO A 25 -13.05 -5.68 14.88
C PRO A 25 -13.41 -4.25 14.48
N ILE A 26 -12.42 -3.52 13.96
CA ILE A 26 -12.67 -2.26 13.27
C ILE A 26 -13.59 -2.55 12.08
N GLN A 27 -14.72 -1.84 12.00
CA GLN A 27 -15.66 -1.96 10.91
C GLN A 27 -15.21 -1.15 9.70
N ALA A 28 -15.71 -1.52 8.53
CA ALA A 28 -15.61 -0.66 7.36
C ALA A 28 -16.25 0.70 7.64
N PRO A 29 -15.68 1.81 7.12
CA PRO A 29 -16.30 3.12 7.26
C PRO A 29 -17.60 3.21 6.49
N ASP A 30 -18.48 4.10 6.95
CA ASP A 30 -19.55 4.61 6.11
C ASP A 30 -18.95 5.62 5.12
N LEU A 31 -18.93 5.28 3.83
CA LEU A 31 -18.37 6.15 2.80
C LEU A 31 -19.09 7.50 2.67
N THR A 32 -20.35 7.58 3.11
CA THR A 32 -21.11 8.84 3.08
C THR A 32 -20.68 9.81 4.18
N GLN A 33 -19.92 9.33 5.16
CA GLN A 33 -19.40 10.12 6.30
C GLN A 33 -17.92 10.46 6.16
N CYS A 34 -17.39 10.45 4.93
CA CYS A 34 -16.03 10.90 4.68
C CYS A 34 -15.91 12.40 4.97
N VAL A 35 -14.83 12.78 5.65
CA VAL A 35 -14.51 14.18 5.99
C VAL A 35 -13.15 14.58 5.46
N ASP A 36 -12.88 15.90 5.46
CA ASP A 36 -11.56 16.43 5.16
C ASP A 36 -10.51 15.85 6.12
N THR A 37 -9.30 15.66 5.61
CA THR A 37 -8.23 15.00 6.35
C THR A 37 -7.54 15.97 7.30
N THR A 38 -6.74 15.42 8.21
CA THR A 38 -5.85 16.23 9.06
C THR A 38 -4.53 16.58 8.38
N ASP A 39 -4.32 16.18 7.12
CA ASP A 39 -3.10 16.44 6.36
C ASP A 39 -3.16 17.83 5.68
N PRO A 40 -2.18 18.72 5.93
CA PRO A 40 -2.18 20.05 5.33
C PRO A 40 -1.95 20.06 3.81
N LEU A 41 -1.43 18.97 3.23
CA LEU A 41 -1.13 18.85 1.80
C LEU A 41 -2.27 18.25 0.98
N VAL A 42 -3.15 17.45 1.60
CA VAL A 42 -4.27 16.78 0.93
C VAL A 42 -5.54 16.93 1.76
N ILE A 43 -6.23 18.06 1.59
CA ILE A 43 -7.37 18.43 2.44
C ILE A 43 -8.60 17.55 2.15
N ASN A 44 -8.93 17.29 0.89
CA ASN A 44 -10.09 16.48 0.52
C ASN A 44 -9.67 15.28 -0.34
N CYS A 45 -9.88 14.07 0.18
CA CYS A 45 -9.66 12.82 -0.54
C CYS A 45 -10.83 11.85 -0.43
N CYS A 46 -12.05 12.39 -0.30
CA CYS A 46 -13.24 11.56 -0.26
C CYS A 46 -13.51 10.91 -1.62
N PRO A 47 -13.63 9.58 -1.69
CA PRO A 47 -13.90 8.90 -2.94
C PRO A 47 -15.34 9.18 -3.41
N PRO A 48 -15.67 8.92 -4.69
CA PRO A 48 -17.04 9.02 -5.16
C PRO A 48 -17.89 7.99 -4.42
N ILE A 49 -19.10 8.37 -4.02
CA ILE A 49 -20.01 7.46 -3.32
C ILE A 49 -20.37 6.30 -4.26
N GLN A 50 -20.17 5.08 -3.77
CA GLN A 50 -20.48 3.84 -4.49
C GLN A 50 -21.23 2.89 -3.55
N THR A 51 -22.02 1.99 -4.12
CA THR A 51 -22.65 0.91 -3.35
C THR A 51 -21.62 -0.16 -3.02
N SER A 52 -21.55 -0.55 -1.75
CA SER A 52 -20.70 -1.65 -1.31
C SER A 52 -21.34 -2.98 -1.69
N ILE A 53 -20.56 -3.86 -2.32
CA ILE A 53 -20.95 -5.25 -2.57
C ILE A 53 -20.04 -6.21 -1.79
N PRO A 54 -20.54 -7.37 -1.35
CA PRO A 54 -19.70 -8.40 -0.74
C PRO A 54 -18.58 -8.82 -1.69
N PHE A 55 -17.38 -9.00 -1.14
CA PHE A 55 -16.25 -9.51 -1.92
C PHE A 55 -16.53 -10.94 -2.39
N GLN A 56 -16.23 -11.20 -3.67
CA GLN A 56 -16.20 -12.54 -4.24
C GLN A 56 -14.76 -12.86 -4.67
N PRO A 57 -14.18 -13.98 -4.21
CA PRO A 57 -12.87 -14.40 -4.66
C PRO A 57 -12.88 -14.71 -6.16
N PRO A 58 -11.75 -14.53 -6.88
CA PRO A 58 -11.64 -14.93 -8.27
C PRO A 58 -11.88 -16.44 -8.42
N SER A 59 -12.38 -16.87 -9.58
CA SER A 59 -12.59 -18.29 -9.87
C SER A 59 -11.26 -19.05 -9.81
N SER A 60 -11.32 -20.35 -9.50
CA SER A 60 -10.15 -21.23 -9.55
C SER A 60 -9.54 -21.35 -10.96
N SER A 61 -10.31 -21.02 -12.00
CA SER A 61 -9.87 -20.96 -13.40
C SER A 61 -9.25 -19.62 -13.81
N SER A 62 -9.26 -18.61 -12.93
CA SER A 62 -8.66 -17.31 -13.22
C SER A 62 -7.14 -17.44 -13.35
N PRO A 63 -6.49 -16.70 -14.27
CA PRO A 63 -5.04 -16.76 -14.44
C PRO A 63 -4.31 -16.27 -13.19
N ILE A 64 -3.19 -16.94 -12.88
CA ILE A 64 -2.27 -16.49 -11.84
C ILE A 64 -1.47 -15.29 -12.38
N ARG A 65 -1.53 -14.16 -11.68
CA ARG A 65 -0.76 -12.95 -11.99
C ARG A 65 0.61 -13.03 -11.33
N LEU A 66 1.66 -13.20 -12.13
CA LEU A 66 3.05 -13.27 -11.64
C LEU A 66 3.70 -11.89 -11.71
N ARG A 67 3.92 -11.27 -10.54
CA ARG A 67 4.55 -9.94 -10.42
C ARG A 67 6.05 -10.03 -10.75
N PRO A 68 6.55 -9.33 -11.77
CA PRO A 68 7.98 -9.35 -12.08
C PRO A 68 8.77 -8.36 -11.20
N ALA A 69 10.06 -8.62 -11.01
CA ALA A 69 10.95 -7.66 -10.38
C ALA A 69 11.17 -6.45 -11.31
N ALA A 70 10.95 -5.24 -10.80
CA ALA A 70 10.92 -4.01 -11.60
C ALA A 70 12.23 -3.67 -12.32
N HIS A 71 13.38 -4.14 -11.82
CA HIS A 71 14.69 -3.92 -12.46
C HIS A 71 14.97 -4.93 -13.61
N LEU A 72 14.15 -5.97 -13.76
CA LEU A 72 14.32 -7.04 -14.76
C LEU A 72 13.30 -6.96 -15.92
N VAL A 73 12.36 -6.03 -15.88
CA VAL A 73 11.32 -5.93 -16.92
C VAL A 73 11.86 -5.31 -18.20
N GLY A 74 11.43 -5.84 -19.35
CA GLY A 74 11.80 -5.35 -20.67
C GLY A 74 10.90 -4.23 -21.19
N ALA A 75 11.28 -3.63 -22.33
CA ALA A 75 10.59 -2.50 -22.95
C ALA A 75 9.10 -2.75 -23.22
N TYR A 76 8.71 -3.98 -23.63
CA TYR A 76 7.30 -4.33 -23.85
C TYR A 76 6.47 -4.26 -22.57
N TYR A 77 7.01 -4.74 -21.45
CA TYR A 77 6.31 -4.65 -20.18
C TYR A 77 6.20 -3.20 -19.72
N ILE A 78 7.28 -2.42 -19.85
CA ILE A 78 7.31 -0.99 -19.49
C ILE A 78 6.29 -0.22 -20.31
N SER A 79 6.19 -0.44 -21.62
CA SER A 79 5.21 0.23 -22.47
C SER A 79 3.78 -0.17 -22.10
N LYS A 80 3.53 -1.45 -21.81
CA LYS A 80 2.22 -1.95 -21.35
C LYS A 80 1.80 -1.32 -20.01
N TYR A 81 2.69 -1.28 -19.03
CA TYR A 81 2.41 -0.67 -17.72
C TYR A 81 2.22 0.84 -17.83
N THR A 82 3.08 1.52 -18.59
CA THR A 82 2.95 2.95 -18.91
C THR A 82 1.60 3.23 -19.57
N ARG A 83 1.16 2.40 -20.52
CA ARG A 83 -0.14 2.55 -21.16
C ARG A 83 -1.30 2.37 -20.16
N ALA A 84 -1.22 1.38 -19.28
CA ALA A 84 -2.26 1.14 -18.26
C ALA A 84 -2.42 2.34 -17.31
N VAL A 85 -1.30 2.91 -16.82
CA VAL A 85 -1.33 4.10 -15.95
C VAL A 85 -1.77 5.34 -16.71
N GLN A 86 -1.38 5.49 -17.99
CA GLN A 86 -1.85 6.58 -18.83
C GLN A 86 -3.38 6.55 -18.97
N LEU A 87 -3.95 5.38 -19.28
CA LEU A 87 -5.40 5.20 -19.39
C LEU A 87 -6.10 5.47 -18.06
N MET A 88 -5.53 5.03 -16.94
CA MET A 88 -6.06 5.31 -15.60
C MET A 88 -6.11 6.81 -15.29
N LYS A 89 -5.08 7.56 -15.71
CA LYS A 89 -5.03 9.04 -15.59
C LYS A 89 -5.99 9.76 -16.54
N GLN A 90 -6.41 9.12 -17.64
CA GLN A 90 -7.32 9.70 -18.64
C GLN A 90 -8.81 9.47 -18.30
N LEU A 91 -9.12 8.65 -17.29
CA LEU A 91 -10.48 8.49 -16.82
C LEU A 91 -11.03 9.80 -16.24
N PRO A 92 -12.34 10.05 -16.27
CA PRO A 92 -12.94 11.19 -15.57
C PRO A 92 -12.57 11.19 -14.07
N ASP A 93 -12.40 12.36 -13.47
CA ASP A 93 -12.04 12.48 -12.04
C ASP A 93 -13.10 11.86 -11.11
N SER A 94 -14.35 11.76 -11.58
CA SER A 94 -15.44 11.10 -10.87
C SER A 94 -15.43 9.57 -10.99
N ASP A 95 -14.65 8.99 -11.90
CA ASP A 95 -14.52 7.54 -12.02
C ASP A 95 -13.70 7.01 -10.84
N PRO A 96 -14.24 6.07 -10.02
CA PRO A 96 -13.51 5.55 -8.87
C PRO A 96 -12.20 4.83 -9.23
N ARG A 97 -11.99 4.50 -10.51
CA ARG A 97 -10.77 3.89 -11.03
C ARG A 97 -9.72 4.90 -11.48
N ASN A 98 -10.07 6.20 -11.57
CA ASN A 98 -9.13 7.26 -11.94
C ASN A 98 -7.91 7.24 -11.02
N PHE A 99 -6.75 7.63 -11.56
CA PHE A 99 -5.47 7.59 -10.86
C PHE A 99 -5.50 8.34 -9.52
N MET A 100 -6.11 9.54 -9.49
CA MET A 100 -6.27 10.30 -8.27
C MET A 100 -7.30 9.69 -7.32
N GLN A 101 -8.36 9.08 -7.83
CA GLN A 101 -9.29 8.36 -6.97
C GLN A 101 -8.65 7.14 -6.32
N GLN A 102 -7.72 6.45 -6.99
CA GLN A 102 -6.90 5.41 -6.37
C GLN A 102 -5.99 5.98 -5.28
N ALA A 103 -5.28 7.08 -5.54
CA ALA A 103 -4.44 7.76 -4.54
C ALA A 103 -5.25 8.25 -3.32
N ASN A 104 -6.46 8.76 -3.55
CA ASN A 104 -7.37 9.24 -2.51
C ASN A 104 -7.83 8.11 -1.57
N VAL A 105 -7.88 6.85 -2.03
CA VAL A 105 -8.13 5.70 -1.14
C VAL A 105 -7.07 5.62 -0.05
N HIS A 106 -5.79 5.78 -0.40
CA HIS A 106 -4.72 5.78 0.60
C HIS A 106 -4.87 6.95 1.56
N CYS A 107 -5.04 8.17 1.05
CA CYS A 107 -5.26 9.34 1.89
C CYS A 107 -6.42 9.14 2.88
N ALA A 108 -7.58 8.67 2.43
CA ALA A 108 -8.77 8.62 3.27
C ALA A 108 -8.64 7.63 4.45
N TYR A 109 -8.01 6.47 4.23
CA TYR A 109 -7.81 5.46 5.28
C TYR A 109 -6.62 5.73 6.21
N CYS A 110 -5.73 6.66 5.83
CA CYS A 110 -4.45 6.89 6.51
C CYS A 110 -4.35 8.26 7.18
N ASN A 111 -5.19 9.22 6.78
CA ASN A 111 -5.10 10.62 7.22
C ASN A 111 -6.39 11.11 7.91
N GLY A 112 -7.19 10.20 8.47
CA GLY A 112 -8.31 10.56 9.36
C GLY A 112 -9.61 11.00 8.67
N ALA A 113 -9.78 10.67 7.39
CA ALA A 113 -11.02 11.00 6.66
C ALA A 113 -12.22 10.13 7.08
N TYR A 114 -11.99 9.03 7.81
CA TYR A 114 -13.03 8.11 8.26
C TYR A 114 -13.00 7.90 9.76
N GLU A 115 -14.17 7.98 10.39
CA GLU A 115 -14.38 7.67 11.80
C GLU A 115 -14.85 6.22 12.01
N GLN A 116 -14.56 5.65 13.17
CA GLN A 116 -15.15 4.40 13.61
C GLN A 116 -16.59 4.65 14.10
N PHE A 117 -17.57 4.24 13.29
CA PHE A 117 -18.98 4.46 13.57
C PHE A 117 -19.40 3.89 14.94
N GLY A 118 -20.13 4.69 15.73
CA GLY A 118 -20.66 4.28 17.04
C GLY A 118 -19.64 4.26 18.18
N ILE A 119 -18.43 4.77 17.98
CA ILE A 119 -17.38 4.86 18.99
C ILE A 119 -17.30 6.30 19.54
N THR A 120 -17.21 6.44 20.87
CA THR A 120 -17.04 7.74 21.54
C THR A 120 -15.96 7.63 22.62
N PRO A 121 -14.98 8.57 22.68
CA PRO A 121 -14.82 9.75 21.82
C PRO A 121 -14.48 9.39 20.36
N ARG A 122 -14.64 10.36 19.44
CA ARG A 122 -14.30 10.19 18.02
C ARG A 122 -12.95 9.50 17.88
N THR A 123 -12.94 8.38 17.19
CA THR A 123 -11.75 7.60 16.92
C THR A 123 -11.69 7.34 15.43
N ASP A 124 -10.65 7.83 14.77
CA ASP A 124 -10.49 7.65 13.34
C ASP A 124 -10.05 6.21 13.01
N ILE A 125 -10.33 5.78 11.78
CA ILE A 125 -9.73 4.58 11.21
C ILE A 125 -8.30 4.91 10.80
N GLN A 126 -7.37 4.07 11.23
CA GLN A 126 -5.96 4.13 10.84
C GLN A 126 -5.49 2.71 10.51
N VAL A 127 -5.06 2.53 9.26
CA VAL A 127 -4.58 1.23 8.75
C VAL A 127 -3.08 1.05 8.95
N HIS A 128 -2.35 2.13 9.19
CA HIS A 128 -0.95 2.13 9.57
C HIS A 128 -0.74 1.81 11.05
N ALA A 129 0.51 1.56 11.43
CA ALA A 129 1.07 1.26 12.75
C ALA A 129 0.37 0.10 13.49
N SER A 130 -0.26 -0.82 12.76
CA SER A 130 -1.04 -1.93 13.30
C SER A 130 -1.01 -3.16 12.39
N TRP A 131 -1.59 -4.25 12.90
CA TRP A 131 -1.81 -5.47 12.12
C TRP A 131 -2.69 -5.31 10.87
N LEU A 132 -3.35 -4.15 10.68
CA LEU A 132 -4.16 -3.85 9.50
C LEU A 132 -3.29 -3.47 8.30
N PHE A 133 -2.03 -3.08 8.53
CA PHE A 133 -1.12 -2.59 7.49
C PHE A 133 -1.03 -3.58 6.31
N PHE A 134 -0.63 -4.83 6.57
CA PHE A 134 -0.50 -5.83 5.51
C PHE A 134 -1.81 -6.21 4.81
N PRO A 135 -2.89 -6.62 5.51
CA PRO A 135 -4.12 -7.03 4.83
C PRO A 135 -4.78 -5.87 4.07
N TRP A 136 -4.74 -4.65 4.60
CA TRP A 136 -5.29 -3.49 3.91
C TRP A 136 -4.51 -3.18 2.63
N HIS A 137 -3.17 -3.07 2.70
CA HIS A 137 -2.33 -2.79 1.53
C HIS A 137 -2.41 -3.92 0.49
N ARG A 138 -2.49 -5.19 0.92
CA ARG A 138 -2.69 -6.33 0.01
C ARG A 138 -3.96 -6.16 -0.81
N LEU A 139 -5.06 -5.77 -0.18
CA LEU A 139 -6.33 -5.58 -0.87
C LEU A 139 -6.33 -4.32 -1.73
N TYR A 140 -5.74 -3.22 -1.26
CA TYR A 140 -5.58 -2.00 -2.05
C TYR A 140 -4.85 -2.30 -3.37
N ILE A 141 -3.70 -2.98 -3.29
CA ILE A 141 -2.92 -3.38 -4.46
C ILE A 141 -3.64 -4.45 -5.31
N TYR A 142 -4.39 -5.37 -4.71
CA TYR A 142 -5.19 -6.36 -5.44
C TYR A 142 -6.19 -5.69 -6.40
N PHE A 143 -6.95 -4.70 -5.93
CA PHE A 143 -7.90 -4.00 -6.81
C PHE A 143 -7.19 -3.08 -7.79
N TYR A 144 -6.14 -2.37 -7.36
CA TYR A 144 -5.35 -1.49 -8.23
C TYR A 144 -4.76 -2.25 -9.44
N GLU A 145 -4.17 -3.42 -9.21
CA GLU A 145 -3.62 -4.30 -10.25
C GLU A 145 -4.68 -4.74 -11.26
N ARG A 146 -5.87 -5.13 -10.78
CA ARG A 146 -6.98 -5.58 -11.64
C ARG A 146 -7.60 -4.42 -12.42
N ILE A 147 -7.67 -3.23 -11.84
CA ILE A 147 -8.12 -2.02 -12.54
C ILE A 147 -7.18 -1.73 -13.70
N LEU A 148 -5.85 -1.69 -13.47
CA LEU A 148 -4.88 -1.48 -14.53
C LEU A 148 -5.03 -2.51 -15.66
N GLY A 149 -5.10 -3.79 -15.32
CA GLY A 149 -5.32 -4.87 -16.31
C GLY A 149 -6.60 -4.67 -17.12
N SER A 150 -7.72 -4.30 -16.46
CA SER A 150 -9.00 -4.06 -17.13
C SER A 150 -8.95 -2.91 -18.14
N LEU A 151 -8.15 -1.87 -17.87
CA LEU A 151 -8.05 -0.69 -18.75
C LEU A 151 -7.31 -1.01 -20.05
N ILE A 152 -6.43 -2.00 -20.05
CA ILE A 152 -5.69 -2.46 -21.23
C ILE A 152 -6.21 -3.78 -21.81
N GLY A 153 -7.30 -4.34 -21.25
CA GLY A 153 -7.85 -5.63 -21.69
C GLY A 153 -6.92 -6.82 -21.42
N ASP A 154 -6.09 -6.76 -20.39
CA ASP A 154 -5.14 -7.81 -20.00
C ASP A 154 -5.49 -8.38 -18.61
N ASP A 155 -6.17 -9.52 -18.60
CA ASP A 155 -6.55 -10.25 -17.39
C ASP A 155 -5.38 -11.01 -16.74
N THR A 156 -4.20 -11.02 -17.37
CA THR A 156 -2.95 -11.57 -16.84
C THR A 156 -2.00 -10.50 -16.31
N PHE A 157 -2.31 -9.21 -16.52
CA PHE A 157 -1.47 -8.10 -16.07
C PHE A 157 -1.12 -8.21 -14.59
N ALA A 158 0.17 -8.16 -14.26
CA ALA A 158 0.65 -8.15 -12.90
C ALA A 158 1.53 -6.92 -12.69
N LEU A 159 1.37 -6.23 -11.56
CA LEU A 159 2.23 -5.11 -11.18
C LEU A 159 3.68 -5.56 -10.99
N PRO A 160 4.66 -4.70 -11.28
CA PRO A 160 6.02 -5.00 -10.92
C PRO A 160 6.19 -4.77 -9.41
N PHE A 161 7.18 -5.41 -8.80
CA PHE A 161 7.59 -5.10 -7.43
C PHE A 161 9.02 -4.57 -7.41
N TRP A 162 9.29 -3.61 -6.53
CA TRP A 162 10.64 -3.12 -6.30
C TRP A 162 11.39 -4.13 -5.43
N ASN A 163 12.31 -4.87 -6.05
CA ASN A 163 13.10 -5.94 -5.42
C ASN A 163 14.30 -5.38 -4.62
N PHE A 164 14.06 -4.45 -3.69
CA PHE A 164 15.11 -3.77 -2.92
C PHE A 164 15.83 -4.68 -1.92
N ASP A 165 15.35 -5.91 -1.71
CA ASP A 165 15.98 -6.96 -0.92
C ASP A 165 17.03 -7.78 -1.71
N ALA A 166 17.20 -7.50 -3.01
CA ALA A 166 18.30 -8.01 -3.82
C ALA A 166 19.24 -6.88 -4.27
N PRO A 167 20.58 -7.08 -4.29
CA PRO A 167 21.53 -6.02 -4.65
C PRO A 167 21.23 -5.30 -5.97
N ASP A 168 20.87 -6.04 -7.01
CA ASP A 168 20.58 -5.47 -8.35
C ASP A 168 19.27 -4.67 -8.38
N GLY A 169 18.39 -4.87 -7.40
CA GLY A 169 17.12 -4.16 -7.26
C GLY A 169 17.15 -3.02 -6.23
N MET A 170 18.28 -2.74 -5.58
CA MET A 170 18.39 -1.67 -4.57
C MET A 170 18.43 -0.24 -5.16
N ARG A 171 18.52 -0.11 -6.48
CA ARG A 171 18.38 1.19 -7.16
C ARG A 171 16.93 1.38 -7.60
N MET A 172 16.47 2.63 -7.64
CA MET A 172 15.17 2.94 -8.23
C MET A 172 15.12 2.38 -9.67
N PRO A 173 14.09 1.58 -10.03
CA PRO A 173 13.96 1.06 -11.38
C PRO A 173 13.91 2.20 -12.40
N SER A 174 14.75 2.12 -13.44
CA SER A 174 14.91 3.19 -14.44
C SER A 174 13.62 3.57 -15.16
N MET A 175 12.65 2.64 -15.26
CA MET A 175 11.34 2.92 -15.85
C MET A 175 10.57 4.05 -15.13
N TYR A 176 10.82 4.24 -13.84
CA TYR A 176 10.22 5.33 -13.07
C TYR A 176 10.96 6.67 -13.26
N ALA A 177 12.24 6.65 -13.61
CA ALA A 177 13.06 7.84 -13.88
C ALA A 177 13.12 8.21 -15.38
N ALA A 178 12.27 7.60 -16.21
CA ALA A 178 12.18 7.86 -17.63
C ALA A 178 11.66 9.28 -17.94
N ASN A 179 11.78 9.71 -19.20
CA ASN A 179 11.41 11.05 -19.64
C ASN A 179 9.95 11.41 -19.25
N PRO A 180 9.72 12.51 -18.50
CA PRO A 180 8.38 12.93 -18.06
C PRO A 180 7.40 13.16 -19.20
N ALA A 181 7.88 13.57 -20.38
CA ALA A 181 7.02 13.85 -21.54
C ALA A 181 6.38 12.59 -22.13
N THR A 182 6.95 11.41 -21.87
CA THR A 182 6.52 10.14 -22.49
C THR A 182 6.15 9.06 -21.48
N SER A 183 6.51 9.23 -20.20
CA SER A 183 6.27 8.25 -19.15
C SER A 183 5.14 8.70 -18.21
N SER A 184 4.00 8.02 -18.28
CA SER A 184 2.88 8.23 -17.34
C SER A 184 3.16 7.72 -15.92
N ILE A 185 4.23 6.93 -15.74
CA ILE A 185 4.68 6.37 -14.45
C ILE A 185 5.83 7.17 -13.82
N TYR A 186 6.25 8.26 -14.47
CA TYR A 186 7.13 9.27 -13.88
C TYR A 186 6.38 10.15 -12.86
N ASP A 187 7.10 10.64 -11.86
CA ASP A 187 6.61 11.61 -10.88
C ASP A 187 7.72 12.64 -10.58
N SER A 188 7.43 13.92 -10.77
CA SER A 188 8.38 15.03 -10.54
C SER A 188 8.55 15.39 -9.07
N LEU A 189 7.69 14.89 -8.18
CA LEU A 189 7.72 15.20 -6.74
C LEU A 189 8.63 14.27 -5.94
N ARG A 190 9.48 13.49 -6.61
CA ARG A 190 10.50 12.65 -5.95
C ARG A 190 11.74 13.46 -5.62
N ASP A 191 12.51 13.02 -4.61
CA ASP A 191 13.80 13.63 -4.28
C ASP A 191 14.75 13.57 -5.50
N ALA A 192 15.21 14.73 -5.95
CA ALA A 192 16.13 14.85 -7.07
C ALA A 192 17.50 14.22 -6.78
N HIS A 193 17.91 14.14 -5.50
CA HIS A 193 19.19 13.57 -5.08
C HIS A 193 19.16 12.05 -4.95
N HIS A 194 17.98 11.41 -4.89
CA HIS A 194 17.83 9.94 -4.81
C HIS A 194 17.27 9.31 -6.10
N GLN A 195 17.46 9.99 -7.23
CA GLN A 195 17.24 9.39 -8.55
C GLN A 195 18.34 8.37 -8.90
N PRO A 196 18.08 7.41 -9.81
CA PRO A 196 19.12 6.54 -10.35
C PRO A 196 20.33 7.34 -10.86
N PRO A 197 21.57 6.87 -10.64
CA PRO A 197 21.94 5.54 -10.17
C PRO A 197 22.14 5.40 -8.65
N LYS A 198 21.66 6.34 -7.82
CA LYS A 198 21.86 6.27 -6.36
C LYS A 198 21.22 5.00 -5.78
N LEU A 199 21.97 4.33 -4.90
CA LEU A 199 21.47 3.21 -4.12
C LEU A 199 20.55 3.73 -3.02
N MET A 200 19.43 3.03 -2.81
CA MET A 200 18.57 3.25 -1.67
C MET A 200 19.29 2.92 -0.36
N ASP A 201 19.01 3.70 0.68
CA ASP A 201 19.34 3.37 2.06
C ASP A 201 18.05 2.94 2.77
N LEU A 202 17.89 1.64 3.04
CA LEU A 202 16.71 1.10 3.71
C LEU A 202 16.59 1.53 5.18
N ASN A 203 17.62 2.18 5.72
CA ASN A 203 17.66 2.74 7.06
C ASN A 203 17.87 4.27 7.02
N PHE A 204 17.38 4.92 5.94
CA PHE A 204 17.43 6.37 5.79
C PHE A 204 16.68 7.07 6.94
N ASN A 205 17.29 8.11 7.50
CA ASN A 205 16.76 8.84 8.65
C ASN A 205 16.32 10.27 8.30
N GLY A 206 16.17 10.57 7.00
CA GLY A 206 15.85 11.91 6.50
C GLY A 206 17.07 12.76 6.13
N THR A 207 18.30 12.28 6.37
CA THR A 207 19.53 13.01 6.02
C THR A 207 20.56 12.09 5.38
N ASP A 208 21.16 12.52 4.28
CA ASP A 208 22.31 11.83 3.70
C ASP A 208 23.53 11.94 4.63
N PRO A 209 24.37 10.90 4.75
CA PRO A 209 25.55 10.95 5.57
C PRO A 209 26.57 11.95 5.00
N ASN A 210 27.20 12.74 5.89
CA ASN A 210 28.25 13.70 5.52
C ASN A 210 29.44 13.04 4.80
N ILE A 211 29.69 11.75 5.09
CA ILE A 211 30.69 10.93 4.42
C ILE A 211 29.93 9.86 3.62
N PRO A 212 30.07 9.81 2.28
CA PRO A 212 29.43 8.80 1.47
C PRO A 212 29.80 7.39 1.91
N ILE A 213 28.79 6.55 2.10
CA ILE A 213 28.96 5.12 2.37
C ILE A 213 29.27 4.44 1.02
N PRO A 214 30.33 3.61 0.91
CA PRO A 214 30.58 2.84 -0.30
C PRO A 214 29.40 1.93 -0.66
N ASP A 215 29.06 1.82 -1.94
CA ASP A 215 27.94 0.99 -2.44
C ASP A 215 27.96 -0.44 -1.86
N SER A 216 29.14 -1.07 -1.79
CA SER A 216 29.29 -2.42 -1.24
C SER A 216 28.87 -2.50 0.24
N GLN A 217 29.23 -1.49 1.03
CA GLN A 217 28.84 -1.41 2.44
C GLN A 217 27.35 -1.10 2.58
N LEU A 218 26.81 -0.22 1.74
CA LEU A 218 25.39 0.13 1.77
C LEU A 218 24.51 -1.08 1.40
N ILE A 219 24.92 -1.89 0.43
CA ILE A 219 24.26 -3.16 0.09
C ILE A 219 24.24 -4.09 1.30
N GLN A 220 25.36 -4.26 2.01
CA GLN A 220 25.42 -5.11 3.21
C GLN A 220 24.54 -4.58 4.35
N ASN A 221 24.49 -3.25 4.51
CA ASN A 221 23.61 -2.61 5.49
C ASN A 221 22.14 -2.89 5.14
N ASN A 222 21.74 -2.74 3.88
CA ASN A 222 20.38 -3.02 3.40
C ASN A 222 19.98 -4.48 3.63
N LEU A 223 20.84 -5.44 3.25
CA LEU A 223 20.59 -6.87 3.48
C LEU A 223 20.45 -7.18 4.99
N SER A 224 21.29 -6.57 5.82
CA SER A 224 21.22 -6.70 7.28
C SER A 224 19.93 -6.10 7.85
N THR A 225 19.47 -4.98 7.30
CA THR A 225 18.18 -4.37 7.65
C THR A 225 17.05 -5.32 7.29
N MET A 226 16.97 -5.82 6.06
CA MET A 226 15.93 -6.76 5.64
C MET A 226 15.91 -8.04 6.51
N HIS A 227 17.08 -8.63 6.76
CA HIS A 227 17.19 -9.80 7.63
C HIS A 227 16.63 -9.52 9.03
N ARG A 228 16.98 -8.38 9.63
CA ARG A 228 16.49 -7.99 10.97
C ARG A 228 14.97 -7.83 11.02
N GLN A 229 14.36 -7.29 9.97
CA GLN A 229 12.93 -7.03 9.92
C GLN A 229 12.11 -8.30 9.65
N VAL A 230 12.61 -9.20 8.80
CA VAL A 230 11.88 -10.41 8.40
C VAL A 230 12.09 -11.56 9.39
N ALA A 231 13.30 -11.75 9.93
CA ALA A 231 13.59 -12.89 10.82
C ALA A 231 12.88 -12.80 12.19
N ASN A 232 12.41 -11.61 12.57
CA ASN A 232 11.79 -11.37 13.88
C ASN A 232 10.25 -11.32 13.79
N PHE A 233 9.59 -12.48 13.78
CA PHE A 233 8.13 -12.62 13.58
C PHE A 233 7.26 -11.76 14.51
N LEU A 234 7.63 -11.61 15.78
CA LEU A 234 6.92 -10.78 16.78
C LEU A 234 6.84 -9.29 16.41
N PHE A 235 7.65 -8.86 15.44
CA PHE A 235 7.71 -7.49 14.95
C PHE A 235 7.13 -7.37 13.54
N PHE A 236 6.85 -8.48 12.85
CA PHE A 236 6.47 -8.46 11.44
C PHE A 236 5.18 -7.66 11.19
N PHE A 237 4.10 -7.97 11.90
CA PHE A 237 2.78 -7.33 11.73
C PHE A 237 2.55 -6.08 12.59
N GLY A 238 3.56 -5.63 13.35
CA GLY A 238 3.39 -4.63 14.41
C GLY A 238 2.95 -5.27 15.74
N LYS A 239 3.36 -4.64 16.85
CA LYS A 239 3.21 -5.21 18.20
C LYS A 239 1.81 -5.11 18.81
N ARG A 240 0.89 -4.38 18.18
CA ARG A 240 -0.40 -4.04 18.79
C ARG A 240 -1.56 -4.62 17.99
N GLU A 241 -2.34 -5.47 18.66
CA GLU A 241 -3.71 -5.72 18.26
C GLU A 241 -4.47 -4.40 18.30
N VAL A 242 -5.18 -4.07 17.23
CA VAL A 242 -6.07 -2.89 17.20
C VAL A 242 -7.49 -3.37 17.04
N ARG A 243 -8.35 -2.90 17.95
CA ARG A 243 -9.78 -3.20 18.03
C ARG A 243 -10.57 -1.90 17.97
N ALA A 244 -11.88 -1.98 17.74
CA ALA A 244 -12.70 -0.77 17.71
C ALA A 244 -12.60 0.01 19.03
N GLY A 245 -12.52 1.34 18.96
CA GLY A 245 -12.34 2.22 20.11
C GLY A 245 -10.92 2.42 20.61
N MET A 246 -9.92 1.76 20.01
CA MET A 246 -8.52 1.99 20.34
C MET A 246 -7.94 3.14 19.53
N THR A 247 -7.32 4.11 20.21
CA THR A 247 -6.50 5.14 19.57
C THR A 247 -5.08 4.62 19.34
N MET A 248 -4.48 5.06 18.24
CA MET A 248 -3.11 4.70 17.89
C MET A 248 -2.14 5.47 18.79
N GLY A 249 -1.41 4.76 19.65
CA GLY A 249 -0.28 5.31 20.41
C GLY A 249 1.02 5.22 19.62
N SER A 250 2.02 6.04 19.98
CA SER A 250 3.31 6.05 19.28
C SER A 250 4.06 4.73 19.46
N MET A 251 4.50 4.17 18.32
CA MET A 251 5.50 3.11 18.09
C MET A 251 4.94 1.79 17.53
N SER A 252 5.05 1.67 16.20
CA SER A 252 5.21 0.39 15.51
C SER A 252 6.72 0.12 15.37
N ARG A 253 7.19 -1.10 15.65
CA ARG A 253 8.49 -1.60 15.23
C ARG A 253 8.19 -2.77 14.29
N ALA A 254 7.92 -2.45 13.03
CA ALA A 254 7.54 -3.42 12.01
C ALA A 254 8.18 -3.08 10.67
N LEU A 255 8.00 -3.98 9.69
CA LEU A 255 8.35 -3.75 8.27
C LEU A 255 7.78 -2.45 7.71
N GLU A 256 6.70 -1.94 8.29
CA GLU A 256 6.11 -0.65 8.01
C GLU A 256 7.01 0.54 8.40
N VAL A 257 7.74 0.43 9.51
CA VAL A 257 8.59 1.52 10.04
C VAL A 257 10.01 1.41 9.52
N THR A 258 10.46 0.20 9.22
CA THR A 258 11.73 -0.04 8.54
C THR A 258 11.62 -1.34 7.75
N PRO A 259 11.98 -1.39 6.45
CA PRO A 259 12.73 -0.39 5.69
C PRO A 259 11.98 0.94 5.54
N GLY A 260 12.68 2.04 5.88
CA GLY A 260 12.17 3.39 5.67
C GLY A 260 12.40 3.73 4.20
N LEU A 261 11.32 3.98 3.47
CA LEU A 261 11.36 4.49 2.10
C LEU A 261 11.24 6.00 2.10
#